data_AF-A0A7K6GYW1-F1
#
_entry.id   AF-A0A7K6GYW1-F1
#
_cell.length_a   1.000
_cell.length_b   1.000
_cell.length_c   1.000
_cell.angle_alpha   90.00
_cell.angle_beta   90.00
_cell.angle_gamma   90.00
#
_symmetry.space_group_name_H-M   'P 1'
#
loop_
_entity.id
_entity.type
_entity.pdbx_description
1 polymer ?
#
loop_
_entity_poly.entity_id
_entity_poly.type
_entity_poly.pdbx_seq_one_letter_code
_entity_poly.pdbx_strand_id
1 'polypeptide(L)'
;QDTVVALQALSLYGAVTYAKTGAASNVALRSAGGFQQDFQVDPTNRLLLQRLPLPQVPGDYSVEVSGEGCVYLQTSLRYNVQPTQDEAPFTLHVYTVPETCVDSTAHKVFDIGINVSYTGERNVSNMVIVDVKMLSGFIPLKSSVKKVQFHQIQRTEVNTNHVLLYIEQV
;
A
#
# COMPACT_ATOMS: atom_id res chain seq x y z
N GLN A 1 14.16 -23.69 6.61
CA GLN A 1 15.45 -22.96 6.57
C GLN A 1 15.22 -21.48 6.86
N ASP A 2 14.16 -20.89 6.31
CA ASP A 2 13.81 -19.46 6.40
C ASP A 2 13.71 -18.92 7.83
N THR A 3 13.09 -19.66 8.75
CA THR A 3 12.96 -19.23 10.15
C THR A 3 14.31 -19.05 10.85
N VAL A 4 15.26 -19.94 10.59
CA VAL A 4 16.59 -19.89 11.24
C VAL A 4 17.36 -18.67 10.74
N VAL A 5 17.33 -18.42 9.43
CA VAL A 5 18.00 -17.26 8.81
C VAL A 5 17.33 -15.95 9.26
N ALA A 6 16.01 -15.90 9.34
CA ALA A 6 15.28 -14.73 9.81
C ALA A 6 15.61 -14.37 11.27
N LEU A 7 15.63 -15.36 12.17
CA LEU A 7 15.99 -15.14 13.57
C LEU A 7 17.45 -14.68 13.72
N GLN A 8 18.35 -15.22 12.92
CA GLN A 8 19.75 -14.78 12.89
C GLN A 8 19.87 -13.32 12.44
N ALA A 9 19.19 -12.94 11.36
CA ALA A 9 19.19 -11.57 10.84
C ALA A 9 18.59 -10.57 11.86
N LEU A 10 17.47 -10.91 12.49
CA LEU A 10 16.84 -10.08 13.52
C LEU A 10 17.75 -9.92 14.75
N SER A 11 18.47 -10.97 15.13
CA SER A 11 19.41 -10.91 16.25
C SER A 11 20.59 -9.99 15.95
N LEU A 12 21.14 -10.06 14.74
CA LEU A 12 22.20 -9.16 14.27
C LEU A 12 21.72 -7.70 14.20
N TYR A 13 20.51 -7.48 13.68
CA TYR A 13 19.88 -6.15 13.64
C TYR A 13 19.65 -5.59 15.05
N GLY A 14 19.17 -6.41 15.98
CA GLY A 14 18.99 -6.03 17.37
C GLY A 14 20.31 -5.64 18.04
N ALA A 15 21.40 -6.34 17.73
CA ALA A 15 22.73 -6.03 18.28
C ALA A 15 23.27 -4.65 17.84
N VAL A 16 22.94 -4.19 16.63
CA VAL A 16 23.38 -2.88 16.12
C VAL A 16 22.46 -1.72 16.48
N THR A 17 21.17 -1.99 16.73
CA THR A 17 20.18 -0.94 17.03
C THR A 17 19.91 -0.73 18.52
N TYR A 18 20.26 -1.70 19.36
CA TYR A 18 20.01 -1.64 20.79
C TYR A 18 21.11 -0.86 21.54
N ALA A 19 20.73 0.21 22.22
CA ALA A 19 21.59 0.94 23.14
C ALA A 19 21.63 0.26 24.52
N LYS A 20 22.80 -0.23 24.93
CA LYS A 20 23.00 -0.94 26.22
C LYS A 20 22.97 -0.02 27.44
N THR A 21 23.36 1.24 27.27
CA THR A 21 23.48 2.24 28.34
C THR A 21 22.13 2.69 28.89
N GLY A 22 21.04 2.47 28.13
CA GLY A 22 19.71 2.93 28.49
C GLY A 22 19.54 4.45 28.42
N ALA A 23 20.50 5.17 27.83
CA ALA A 23 20.41 6.60 27.62
C ALA A 23 19.28 6.94 26.64
N ALA A 24 18.55 8.01 26.94
CA ALA A 24 17.49 8.50 26.06
C ALA A 24 18.08 9.11 24.79
N SER A 25 17.36 8.94 23.68
CA SER A 25 17.61 9.62 22.41
C SER A 25 16.59 10.74 22.26
N ASN A 26 17.07 11.94 21.93
CA ASN A 26 16.23 13.10 21.69
C ASN A 26 16.15 13.37 20.18
N VAL A 27 14.94 13.60 19.68
CA VAL A 27 14.64 13.91 18.30
C VAL A 27 14.01 15.29 18.24
N ALA A 28 14.75 16.27 17.74
CA ALA A 28 14.29 17.63 17.56
C ALA A 28 13.80 17.83 16.12
N LEU A 29 12.49 18.05 15.96
CA LEU A 29 11.85 18.41 14.70
C LEU A 29 11.65 19.92 14.67
N ARG A 30 12.15 20.59 13.62
CA ARG A 30 12.04 22.03 13.42
C ARG A 30 11.54 22.36 12.04
N SER A 31 11.00 23.57 11.87
CA SER A 31 10.62 24.14 10.58
C SER A 31 11.03 25.62 10.50
N ALA A 32 11.19 26.13 9.29
CA ALA A 32 11.52 27.54 9.06
C ALA A 32 10.45 28.52 9.61
N GLY A 33 9.19 28.07 9.72
CA GLY A 33 8.06 28.85 10.24
C GLY A 33 8.00 28.94 11.77
N GLY A 34 9.05 28.56 12.49
CA GLY A 34 9.14 28.65 13.96
C GLY A 34 8.46 27.50 14.72
N PHE A 35 7.90 26.51 14.02
CA PHE A 35 7.42 25.30 14.67
C PHE A 35 8.58 24.40 15.10
N GLN A 36 8.55 23.96 16.36
CA GLN A 36 9.50 23.04 16.96
C GLN A 36 8.75 22.01 17.80
N GLN A 37 9.13 20.74 17.67
CA GLN A 37 8.67 19.65 18.52
C GLN A 37 9.85 18.74 18.85
N ASP A 38 10.03 18.45 20.13
CA ASP A 38 11.02 17.48 20.59
C ASP A 38 10.32 16.17 20.99
N PHE A 39 10.94 15.04 20.66
CA PHE A 39 10.53 13.71 21.09
C PHE A 39 11.67 13.03 21.84
N GLN A 40 11.33 12.35 22.93
CA GLN A 40 12.30 11.59 23.70
C GLN A 40 11.97 10.10 23.59
N VAL A 41 12.98 9.30 23.23
CA VAL A 41 12.90 7.85 23.12
C VAL A 41 13.87 7.22 24.12
N ASP A 42 13.36 6.44 25.06
CA ASP A 42 14.10 5.76 26.11
C ASP A 42 13.66 4.29 26.23
N PRO A 43 14.30 3.47 27.07
CA PRO A 43 13.95 2.06 27.21
C PRO A 43 12.50 1.78 27.63
N THR A 44 11.83 2.74 28.29
CA THR A 44 10.45 2.60 28.77
C THR A 44 9.43 2.87 27.67
N ASN A 45 9.75 3.73 26.70
CA ASN A 45 8.82 4.13 25.64
C ASN A 45 9.26 3.71 24.21
N ARG A 46 10.36 2.97 24.05
CA ARG A 46 10.86 2.50 22.73
C ARG A 46 9.87 1.67 21.89
N LEU A 47 8.85 1.08 22.51
CA LEU A 47 7.79 0.33 21.82
C LEU A 47 6.56 1.19 21.53
N LEU A 48 6.50 2.41 22.08
CA LEU A 48 5.41 3.35 21.88
C LEU A 48 5.65 4.16 20.61
N LEU A 49 4.70 4.08 19.68
CA LEU A 49 4.73 4.91 18.49
C LEU A 49 4.27 6.33 18.82
N GLN A 50 5.19 7.27 18.73
CA GLN A 50 4.92 8.70 18.90
C GLN A 50 4.61 9.31 17.53
N ARG A 51 3.50 10.05 17.41
CA ARG A 51 3.03 10.65 16.14
C ARG A 51 2.63 12.09 16.35
N LEU A 52 2.83 12.89 15.30
CA LEU A 52 2.48 14.29 15.29
C LEU A 52 2.06 14.71 13.88
N PRO A 53 0.91 15.38 13.70
CA PRO A 53 0.58 16.02 12.44
C PRO A 53 1.48 17.25 12.25
N LEU A 54 2.07 17.37 11.06
CA LEU A 54 2.84 18.57 10.71
C LEU A 54 1.88 19.75 10.46
N PRO A 55 2.18 20.95 10.97
CA PRO A 55 1.24 22.08 10.94
C PRO A 55 1.01 22.66 9.53
N GLN A 56 1.99 22.53 8.62
CA GLN A 56 1.90 23.05 7.26
C GLN A 56 2.38 22.02 6.25
N VAL A 57 1.64 21.88 5.15
CA VAL A 57 1.95 20.95 4.08
C VAL A 57 1.60 21.64 2.74
N PRO A 58 2.54 21.80 1.80
CA PRO A 58 3.97 21.46 1.92
C PRO A 58 4.72 22.40 2.87
N GLY A 59 5.86 21.95 3.40
CA GLY A 59 6.72 22.74 4.28
C GLY A 59 8.10 22.13 4.43
N ASP A 60 9.08 22.96 4.78
CA ASP A 60 10.46 22.55 5.01
C ASP A 60 10.68 22.20 6.48
N TYR A 61 11.04 20.94 6.72
CA TYR A 61 11.26 20.38 8.05
C TYR A 61 12.66 19.80 8.17
N SER A 62 13.33 20.08 9.28
CA SER A 62 14.63 19.52 9.65
C SER A 62 14.49 18.65 10.89
N VAL A 63 15.17 17.51 10.91
CA VAL A 63 15.20 16.60 12.07
C VAL A 63 16.63 16.40 12.52
N GLU A 64 16.87 16.64 13.80
CA GLU A 64 18.14 16.38 14.47
C GLU A 64 17.93 15.29 15.52
N VAL A 65 18.79 14.27 15.51
CA VAL A 65 18.77 13.19 16.50
C VAL A 65 20.06 13.25 17.31
N SER A 66 19.93 13.20 18.64
CA SER A 66 21.03 13.18 19.59
C SER A 66 20.82 12.11 20.65
N GLY A 67 21.90 11.63 21.25
CA GLY A 67 21.89 10.51 22.22
C GLY A 67 22.50 9.24 21.66
N GLU A 68 22.27 8.11 22.33
CA GLU A 68 23.00 6.86 22.08
C GLU A 68 22.16 5.75 21.43
N GLY A 69 20.86 5.97 21.22
CA GLY A 69 19.94 4.98 20.65
C GLY A 69 19.63 5.23 19.17
N CYS A 70 19.13 4.18 18.50
CA CYS A 70 18.57 4.29 17.16
C CYS A 70 17.08 4.64 17.23
N VAL A 71 16.65 5.62 16.44
CA VAL A 71 15.24 5.99 16.29
C VAL A 71 14.80 5.80 14.84
N TYR A 72 13.64 5.19 14.65
CA TYR A 72 13.01 5.06 13.33
C TYR A 72 12.02 6.20 13.11
N LEU A 73 12.36 7.10 12.20
CA LEU A 73 11.50 8.22 11.81
C LEU A 73 10.81 7.88 10.48
N GLN A 74 9.48 8.06 10.42
CA GLN A 74 8.72 7.89 9.19
C GLN A 74 7.74 9.05 9.01
N THR A 75 7.78 9.68 7.85
CA THR A 75 6.84 10.71 7.40
C THR A 75 5.91 10.13 6.34
N SER A 76 4.63 10.50 6.40
CA SER A 76 3.62 10.08 5.42
C SER A 76 2.74 11.26 5.06
N LEU A 77 2.65 11.55 3.77
CA LEU A 77 1.77 12.56 3.20
C LEU A 77 0.68 11.85 2.39
N ARG A 78 -0.58 12.21 2.64
CA ARG A 78 -1.74 11.70 1.91
C ARG A 78 -2.51 12.87 1.33
N TYR A 79 -2.67 12.89 0.01
CA TYR A 79 -3.43 13.89 -0.72
C TYR A 79 -4.08 13.23 -1.94
N ASN A 80 -5.18 13.82 -2.40
CA ASN A 80 -5.89 13.34 -3.59
C ASN A 80 -5.40 14.17 -4.78
N VAL A 81 -4.98 13.49 -5.84
CA VAL A 81 -4.74 14.08 -7.15
C VAL A 81 -5.75 13.53 -8.13
N GLN A 82 -6.14 14.33 -9.12
CA GLN A 82 -6.84 13.79 -10.28
C GLN A 82 -5.82 13.03 -11.13
N PRO A 83 -6.04 11.74 -11.43
CA PRO A 83 -5.14 10.99 -12.28
C PRO A 83 -5.07 11.61 -13.68
N THR A 84 -3.88 11.95 -14.14
CA THR A 84 -3.63 12.23 -15.56
C THR A 84 -3.46 10.89 -16.29
N GLN A 85 -4.10 10.72 -17.45
CA GLN A 85 -4.05 9.44 -18.19
C GLN A 85 -2.63 9.09 -18.68
N ASP A 86 -1.76 10.09 -18.84
CA ASP A 86 -0.45 9.93 -19.49
C ASP A 86 0.65 9.31 -18.59
N GLU A 87 0.44 9.25 -17.27
CA GLU A 87 1.49 8.79 -16.33
C GLU A 87 1.37 7.32 -15.92
N ALA A 88 0.25 6.65 -16.25
CA ALA A 88 0.03 5.28 -15.83
C ALA A 88 0.64 4.27 -16.83
N PRO A 89 1.47 3.30 -16.39
CA PRO A 89 2.03 2.27 -17.27
C PRO A 89 1.00 1.22 -17.72
N PHE A 90 -0.28 1.41 -17.38
CA PHE A 90 -1.38 0.54 -17.77
C PHE A 90 -2.60 1.37 -18.14
N THR A 91 -3.29 0.96 -19.20
CA THR A 91 -4.65 1.42 -19.49
C THR A 91 -5.63 0.40 -18.93
N LEU A 92 -6.56 0.87 -18.11
CA LEU A 92 -7.61 0.06 -17.51
C LEU A 92 -8.96 0.61 -17.94
N HIS A 93 -9.73 -0.19 -18.68
CA HIS A 93 -11.10 0.14 -19.08
C HIS A 93 -12.07 -0.86 -18.44
N VAL A 94 -13.00 -0.34 -17.64
CA VAL A 94 -13.99 -1.14 -16.89
C VAL A 94 -15.38 -0.75 -17.36
N TYR A 95 -16.20 -1.74 -17.66
CA TYR A 95 -17.58 -1.57 -18.10
C TYR A 95 -18.48 -2.67 -17.52
N THR A 96 -19.79 -2.47 -17.55
CA THR A 96 -20.77 -3.46 -17.09
C THR A 96 -21.61 -3.97 -18.23
N VAL A 97 -22.09 -5.20 -18.12
CA VAL A 97 -23.06 -5.78 -19.06
C VAL A 97 -24.28 -6.26 -18.26
N PRO A 98 -25.46 -5.65 -18.45
CA PRO A 98 -25.74 -4.48 -19.30
C PRO A 98 -25.10 -3.18 -18.76
N GLU A 99 -24.87 -2.20 -19.65
CA GLU A 99 -24.35 -0.87 -19.25
C GLU A 99 -25.37 -0.06 -18.45
N THR A 100 -26.65 -0.32 -18.66
CA THR A 100 -27.76 0.35 -17.97
C THR A 100 -28.67 -0.67 -17.28
N CYS A 101 -29.12 -0.31 -16.07
CA CYS A 101 -29.99 -1.16 -15.25
C CYS A 101 -31.46 -1.01 -15.68
N VAL A 102 -31.79 -1.35 -16.93
CA VAL A 102 -33.18 -1.26 -17.44
C VAL A 102 -34.00 -2.47 -16.97
N ASP A 103 -33.36 -3.64 -16.86
CA ASP A 103 -34.03 -4.88 -16.44
C ASP A 103 -33.96 -5.10 -14.93
N SER A 104 -35.05 -5.62 -14.35
CA SER A 104 -35.14 -5.96 -12.92
C SER A 104 -34.06 -6.97 -12.45
N THR A 105 -33.54 -7.78 -13.37
CA THR A 105 -32.45 -8.74 -13.15
C THR A 105 -31.09 -8.08 -13.02
N ALA A 106 -30.84 -6.98 -13.75
CA ALA A 106 -29.59 -6.24 -13.72
C ALA A 106 -29.30 -5.62 -12.34
N HIS A 107 -30.36 -5.34 -11.55
CA HIS A 107 -30.21 -4.90 -10.15
C HIS A 107 -29.69 -5.99 -9.21
N LYS A 108 -29.78 -7.28 -9.60
CA LYS A 108 -29.36 -8.42 -8.76
C LYS A 108 -28.05 -9.02 -9.25
N VAL A 109 -27.89 -9.15 -10.56
CA VAL A 109 -26.72 -9.77 -11.20
C VAL A 109 -26.42 -9.02 -12.49
N PHE A 110 -25.17 -8.65 -12.66
CA PHE A 110 -24.63 -8.07 -13.89
C PHE A 110 -23.17 -8.51 -14.04
N ASP A 111 -22.68 -8.52 -15.27
CA ASP A 111 -21.29 -8.86 -15.55
C ASP A 111 -20.41 -7.61 -15.54
N ILE A 112 -19.15 -7.78 -15.13
CA ILE A 112 -18.14 -6.73 -15.13
C ILE A 112 -17.08 -7.11 -16.18
N GLY A 113 -16.95 -6.29 -17.22
CA GLY A 113 -15.90 -6.40 -18.23
C GLY A 113 -14.71 -5.55 -17.85
N ILE A 114 -13.50 -6.12 -17.97
CA ILE A 114 -12.24 -5.45 -17.60
C ILE A 114 -11.26 -5.67 -18.75
N ASN A 115 -10.86 -4.58 -19.38
CA ASN A 115 -9.82 -4.57 -20.40
C ASN A 115 -8.58 -3.91 -19.81
N VAL A 116 -7.47 -4.63 -19.83
CA VAL A 116 -6.17 -4.16 -19.34
C VAL A 116 -5.18 -4.23 -20.49
N SER A 117 -4.43 -3.16 -20.71
CA SER A 117 -3.28 -3.14 -21.62
C SER A 117 -2.09 -2.48 -20.96
N TYR A 118 -0.89 -3.02 -21.19
CA TYR A 118 0.37 -2.43 -20.74
C TYR A 118 0.79 -1.33 -21.71
N THR A 119 1.04 -0.14 -21.19
CA THR A 119 1.46 1.06 -21.94
C THR A 119 2.77 1.63 -21.40
N GLY A 120 3.49 0.87 -20.58
CA GLY A 120 4.79 1.28 -20.05
C GLY A 120 5.90 1.22 -21.09
N GLU A 121 7.10 1.66 -20.71
CA GLU A 121 8.25 1.79 -21.61
C GLU A 121 8.87 0.45 -22.03
N ARG A 122 8.55 -0.66 -21.34
CA ARG A 122 9.11 -1.98 -21.64
C ARG A 122 8.28 -2.69 -22.70
N ASN A 123 8.85 -3.71 -23.35
CA ASN A 123 8.14 -4.49 -24.37
C ASN A 123 7.01 -5.37 -23.80
N VAL A 124 7.14 -5.82 -22.55
CA VAL A 124 6.16 -6.66 -21.84
C VAL A 124 6.13 -6.27 -20.37
N SER A 125 4.99 -6.43 -19.71
CA SER A 125 4.94 -6.38 -18.26
C SER A 125 5.54 -7.64 -17.63
N ASN A 126 5.96 -7.55 -16.36
CA ASN A 126 6.09 -8.75 -15.52
C ASN A 126 4.69 -9.16 -15.01
N MET A 127 4.62 -9.91 -13.91
CA MET A 127 3.37 -10.28 -13.24
C MET A 127 2.52 -9.04 -12.90
N VAL A 128 1.25 -9.09 -13.31
CA VAL A 128 0.23 -8.05 -13.04
C VAL A 128 -0.82 -8.61 -12.10
N ILE A 129 -1.26 -7.79 -11.16
CA ILE A 129 -2.37 -8.11 -10.26
C ILE A 129 -3.49 -7.09 -10.52
N VAL A 130 -4.67 -7.58 -10.90
CA VAL A 130 -5.88 -6.77 -11.02
C VAL A 130 -6.73 -6.98 -9.77
N ASP A 131 -6.90 -5.92 -8.97
CA ASP A 131 -7.78 -5.93 -7.79
C ASP A 131 -9.12 -5.27 -8.11
N VAL A 132 -10.17 -6.10 -8.17
CA VAL A 132 -11.53 -5.67 -8.47
C VAL A 132 -12.33 -5.59 -7.17
N LYS A 133 -12.54 -4.37 -6.69
CA LYS A 133 -13.40 -4.11 -5.53
C LYS A 133 -14.87 -4.02 -5.96
N MET A 134 -15.72 -4.87 -5.40
CA MET A 134 -17.17 -4.83 -5.62
C MET A 134 -17.80 -3.62 -4.93
N LEU A 135 -18.92 -3.16 -5.48
CA LEU A 135 -19.80 -2.19 -4.82
C LEU A 135 -20.33 -2.75 -3.50
N SER A 136 -20.57 -1.86 -2.53
CA SER A 136 -21.15 -2.24 -1.24
C SER A 136 -22.47 -2.99 -1.44
N GLY A 137 -22.61 -4.16 -0.82
CA GLY A 137 -23.79 -5.02 -0.94
C GLY A 137 -23.73 -6.06 -2.06
N PHE A 138 -22.72 -6.02 -2.93
CA PHE A 138 -22.49 -7.02 -3.97
C PHE A 138 -21.36 -7.98 -3.60
N ILE A 139 -21.51 -9.23 -4.02
CA ILE A 139 -20.48 -10.27 -3.90
C ILE A 139 -20.21 -10.88 -5.28
N PRO A 140 -18.96 -11.27 -5.58
CA PRO A 140 -18.64 -11.90 -6.85
C PRO A 140 -19.21 -13.31 -6.91
N LEU A 141 -19.77 -13.69 -8.05
CA LEU A 141 -20.24 -15.05 -8.29
C LEU A 141 -19.02 -15.97 -8.51
N LYS A 142 -18.78 -16.91 -7.59
CA LYS A 142 -17.63 -17.83 -7.67
C LYS A 142 -17.59 -18.63 -8.98
N SER A 143 -18.74 -18.94 -9.57
CA SER A 143 -18.84 -19.68 -10.84
C SER A 143 -18.36 -18.85 -12.03
N SER A 144 -18.53 -17.53 -12.04
CA SER A 144 -18.02 -16.68 -13.12
C SER A 144 -16.50 -16.49 -13.00
N VAL A 145 -15.99 -16.24 -11.79
CA VAL A 145 -14.55 -16.07 -11.55
C VAL A 145 -13.74 -17.30 -11.99
N LYS A 146 -14.24 -18.52 -11.68
CA LYS A 146 -13.58 -19.77 -12.10
C LYS A 146 -13.50 -19.94 -13.62
N LYS A 147 -14.42 -19.36 -14.39
CA LYS A 147 -14.37 -19.43 -15.87
C LYS A 147 -13.23 -18.60 -16.44
N VAL A 148 -12.82 -17.54 -15.75
CA VAL A 148 -11.76 -16.62 -16.22
C VAL A 148 -10.35 -17.22 -16.02
N GLN A 149 -10.20 -18.20 -15.11
CA GLN A 149 -8.94 -18.88 -14.83
C GLN A 149 -8.38 -19.71 -16.01
N PHE A 150 -9.13 -19.87 -17.10
CA PHE A 150 -8.69 -20.59 -18.31
C PHE A 150 -7.98 -19.71 -19.35
N HIS A 151 -7.96 -18.38 -19.17
CA HIS A 151 -7.22 -17.46 -20.03
C HIS A 151 -5.81 -17.20 -19.45
N GLN A 152 -5.12 -16.14 -19.85
CA GLN A 152 -3.79 -15.70 -19.38
C GLN A 152 -3.70 -15.42 -17.84
N ILE A 153 -4.71 -15.81 -17.06
CA ILE A 153 -4.84 -15.63 -15.62
C ILE A 153 -4.42 -16.93 -14.90
N GLN A 154 -3.28 -16.92 -14.22
CA GLN A 154 -2.78 -18.09 -13.48
C GLN A 154 -3.66 -18.44 -12.28
N ARG A 155 -4.08 -17.41 -11.54
CA ARG A 155 -4.74 -17.56 -10.25
C ARG A 155 -5.80 -16.49 -10.08
N THR A 156 -6.89 -16.90 -9.46
CA THR A 156 -7.93 -15.99 -8.98
C THR A 156 -8.10 -16.18 -7.49
N GLU A 157 -8.11 -15.10 -6.73
CA GLU A 157 -8.48 -15.13 -5.31
C GLU A 157 -9.72 -14.29 -5.09
N VAL A 158 -10.65 -14.83 -4.31
CA VAL A 158 -11.86 -14.12 -3.93
C VAL A 158 -11.81 -13.90 -2.43
N ASN A 159 -11.60 -12.64 -2.04
CA ASN A 159 -11.86 -12.17 -0.69
C ASN A 159 -13.27 -11.54 -0.67
N THR A 160 -13.97 -11.52 0.46
CA THR A 160 -15.40 -11.20 0.61
C THR A 160 -16.02 -10.31 -0.48
N ASN A 161 -15.44 -9.14 -0.74
CA ASN A 161 -15.87 -8.17 -1.75
C ASN A 161 -14.76 -7.77 -2.75
N HIS A 162 -13.66 -8.52 -2.81
CA HIS A 162 -12.53 -8.29 -3.73
C HIS A 162 -12.26 -9.53 -4.57
N VAL A 163 -12.02 -9.33 -5.87
CA VAL A 163 -11.50 -10.38 -6.76
C VAL A 163 -10.12 -9.97 -7.21
N LEU A 164 -9.12 -10.76 -6.86
CA LEU A 164 -7.74 -10.59 -7.29
C LEU A 164 -7.48 -11.54 -8.46
N LEU A 165 -7.02 -10.98 -9.58
CA LEU A 165 -6.61 -11.72 -10.77
C LEU A 165 -5.10 -11.61 -10.94
N TYR A 166 -4.41 -12.75 -10.98
CA TYR A 166 -2.97 -12.81 -11.17
C TYR A 166 -2.66 -13.19 -12.63
N ILE A 167 -2.03 -12.27 -13.37
CA ILE A 167 -1.73 -12.38 -14.79
C ILE A 167 -0.21 -12.43 -14.96
N GLU A 168 0.33 -13.36 -15.77
CA GLU A 168 1.79 -13.53 -15.95
C GLU A 168 2.45 -12.31 -16.59
N GLN A 169 1.85 -11.83 -17.68
CA GLN A 169 2.35 -10.73 -18.49
C GLN A 169 1.18 -10.15 -19.30
N VAL A 170 1.28 -8.85 -19.58
CA VAL A 170 0.37 -8.07 -20.42
C VAL A 170 1.21 -7.32 -21.45
#